data_AF-A0A9X0D343-F1
#
_entry.id   AF-A0A9X0D343-F1
#
_cell.length_a   1.000
_cell.length_b   1.000
_cell.length_c   1.000
_cell.angle_alpha   90.00
_cell.angle_beta   90.00
_cell.angle_gamma   90.00
#
_symmetry.space_group_name_H-M   'P 1'
#
loop_
_entity.id
_entity.type
_entity.pdbx_description
1 polymer ?
#
loop_
_entity_poly.entity_id
_entity_poly.type
_entity_poly.pdbx_seq_one_letter_code
_entity_poly.pdbx_strand_id
1 'polypeptide(L)'
;MKIALLLKNVVYPPKANEEDVGGYVESGSSEEDDSDDEQPATSAGASSSSGESGIAASNSSSATAPRIKEGIPDNYVLSELADDVMGTSWKKLARMLKVQEPKLTQLEKDYAQDTYEQAFKMLLHWKESNADAATYQILFNALTKVDCSSLAKKFCCFE
;
A
#
# COMPACT_ATOMS: atom_id res chain seq x y z
N MET A 1 -18.81 -39.97 9.32
CA MET A 1 -17.34 -39.81 9.18
C MET A 1 -17.08 -38.44 8.60
N LYS A 2 -16.56 -37.51 9.41
CA LYS A 2 -16.10 -36.18 8.96
C LYS A 2 -14.67 -36.01 9.47
N ILE A 3 -13.81 -35.77 8.51
CA ILE A 3 -12.37 -35.59 8.62
C ILE A 3 -12.15 -34.15 9.07
N ALA A 4 -11.36 -33.90 10.14
CA ALA A 4 -10.59 -32.66 10.34
C ALA A 4 -10.01 -32.61 11.76
N LEU A 5 -8.85 -33.22 11.98
CA LEU A 5 -7.89 -32.76 12.99
C LEU A 5 -6.49 -33.00 12.42
N LEU A 6 -6.11 -32.22 11.41
CA LEU A 6 -4.70 -32.04 11.12
C LEU A 6 -4.20 -30.90 11.99
N LEU A 7 -3.53 -31.33 13.05
CA LEU A 7 -2.71 -30.57 13.97
C LEU A 7 -1.88 -29.54 13.19
N LYS A 8 -2.11 -28.25 13.47
CA LYS A 8 -1.20 -27.16 13.12
C LYS A 8 0.08 -27.30 13.95
N ASN A 9 0.89 -28.31 13.66
CA ASN A 9 2.26 -28.42 14.15
C ASN A 9 3.16 -27.62 13.21
N VAL A 10 3.09 -26.29 13.30
CA VAL A 10 4.15 -25.43 12.77
C VAL A 10 5.25 -25.38 13.82
N VAL A 11 6.09 -26.42 13.80
CA VAL A 11 7.38 -26.43 14.48
C VAL A 11 8.25 -25.42 13.75
N TYR A 12 8.46 -24.26 14.38
CA TYR A 12 9.41 -23.25 13.92
C TYR A 12 10.83 -23.75 14.23
N PRO A 13 11.73 -23.98 13.26
CA PRO A 13 13.12 -24.17 13.60
C PRO A 13 13.75 -22.85 14.07
N PRO A 14 14.56 -22.86 15.14
CA PRO A 14 15.28 -21.69 15.61
C PRO A 14 16.28 -21.23 14.53
N LYS A 15 16.35 -19.91 14.32
CA LYS A 15 17.26 -19.29 13.34
C LYS A 15 18.71 -19.64 13.71
N ALA A 16 19.38 -20.38 12.82
CA ALA A 16 20.83 -20.52 12.84
C ALA A 16 21.45 -19.16 12.52
N ASN A 17 22.13 -18.62 13.51
CA ASN A 17 23.23 -17.69 13.43
C ASN A 17 24.36 -18.34 12.62
N GLU A 18 24.53 -17.92 11.36
CA GLU A 18 25.78 -18.15 10.64
C GLU A 18 26.42 -16.78 10.35
N GLU A 19 27.58 -16.63 10.95
CA GLU A 19 28.56 -15.60 10.76
C GLU A 19 29.22 -15.73 9.38
N ASP A 20 29.82 -14.62 8.95
CA ASP A 20 31.01 -14.57 8.09
C ASP A 20 30.88 -15.05 6.62
N VAL A 21 31.15 -14.12 5.69
CA VAL A 21 32.21 -14.25 4.67
C VAL A 21 32.11 -13.10 3.68
N GLY A 22 33.21 -12.36 3.55
CA GLY A 22 33.72 -11.97 2.23
C GLY A 22 33.39 -10.57 1.75
N GLY A 23 34.27 -9.61 2.07
CA GLY A 23 34.45 -8.43 1.25
C GLY A 23 35.08 -8.77 -0.11
N TYR A 24 34.75 -8.00 -1.14
CA TYR A 24 35.57 -7.86 -2.35
C TYR A 24 35.22 -6.54 -3.07
N VAL A 25 36.29 -5.75 -3.26
CA VAL A 25 36.66 -4.63 -4.17
C VAL A 25 35.79 -4.41 -5.43
N GLU A 26 35.89 -3.36 -6.25
CA GLU A 26 36.41 -1.98 -6.30
C GLU A 26 36.17 -1.54 -7.77
N SER A 27 36.02 -0.23 -7.98
CA SER A 27 36.23 0.51 -9.24
C SER A 27 35.23 0.41 -10.41
N GLY A 28 34.92 1.59 -10.95
CA GLY A 28 34.30 1.75 -12.26
C GLY A 28 33.74 3.15 -12.52
N SER A 29 34.60 4.17 -12.57
CA SER A 29 34.28 5.50 -13.12
C SER A 29 34.00 5.44 -14.62
N SER A 30 33.09 6.27 -15.11
CA SER A 30 33.25 6.98 -16.38
C SER A 30 32.20 8.08 -16.51
N GLU A 31 32.72 9.25 -16.83
CA GLU A 31 32.08 10.56 -16.95
C GLU A 31 31.47 10.77 -18.36
N GLU A 32 30.71 11.86 -18.46
CA GLU A 32 30.42 12.68 -19.65
C GLU A 32 29.35 12.20 -20.64
N ASP A 33 28.28 13.00 -20.79
CA ASP A 33 28.06 13.68 -22.07
C ASP A 33 27.16 14.92 -21.91
N ASP A 34 27.63 15.98 -22.55
CA ASP A 34 27.18 17.37 -22.58
C ASP A 34 26.28 17.57 -23.80
N SER A 35 25.18 18.31 -23.70
CA SER A 35 24.48 18.91 -24.85
C SER A 35 23.50 19.98 -24.39
N ASP A 36 23.94 21.23 -24.54
CA ASP A 36 23.13 22.43 -24.65
C ASP A 36 22.09 22.32 -25.79
N ASP A 37 20.89 22.87 -25.59
CA ASP A 37 20.14 23.43 -26.71
C ASP A 37 19.24 24.60 -26.28
N GLU A 38 19.29 25.64 -27.09
CA GLU A 38 18.93 27.03 -26.82
C GLU A 38 17.57 27.34 -27.48
N GLN A 39 16.62 27.90 -26.70
CA GLN A 39 15.57 28.90 -27.01
C GLN A 39 14.88 28.92 -28.42
N PRO A 40 13.56 29.19 -28.53
CA PRO A 40 13.15 30.61 -28.53
C PRO A 40 11.77 30.96 -27.94
N ALA A 41 11.71 32.21 -27.49
CA ALA A 41 10.53 32.98 -27.11
C ALA A 41 9.67 33.41 -28.31
N THR A 42 8.34 33.45 -28.16
CA THR A 42 7.35 34.43 -28.71
C THR A 42 5.99 34.11 -28.05
N SER A 43 5.00 34.96 -27.84
CA SER A 43 4.79 36.41 -27.80
C SER A 43 3.32 36.62 -27.35
N ALA A 44 3.04 37.72 -26.63
CA ALA A 44 1.77 38.49 -26.59
C ALA A 44 0.44 37.76 -26.27
N GLY A 45 -0.51 38.29 -25.50
CA GLY A 45 -0.74 39.64 -24.97
C GLY A 45 -2.23 39.76 -24.59
N ALA A 46 -2.56 40.73 -23.73
CA ALA A 46 -3.88 41.31 -23.44
C ALA A 46 -5.00 40.37 -22.91
N SER A 47 -6.02 40.77 -22.16
CA SER A 47 -6.33 41.85 -21.24
C SER A 47 -7.78 41.61 -20.79
N SER A 48 -8.07 41.85 -19.50
CA SER A 48 -9.34 42.40 -19.00
C SER A 48 -10.62 41.53 -18.95
N SER A 49 -11.19 41.51 -17.74
CA SER A 49 -12.49 42.10 -17.37
C SER A 49 -13.54 41.17 -16.72
N SER A 50 -14.13 41.73 -15.67
CA SER A 50 -15.09 41.22 -14.71
C SER A 50 -16.42 40.73 -15.30
N GLY A 51 -17.03 39.76 -14.60
CA GLY A 51 -18.42 39.38 -14.77
C GLY A 51 -18.91 38.64 -13.51
N GLU A 52 -19.85 39.26 -12.83
CA GLU A 52 -20.45 38.88 -11.55
C GLU A 52 -21.60 37.86 -11.73
N SER A 53 -21.95 37.19 -10.62
CA SER A 53 -23.30 36.71 -10.27
C SER A 53 -23.88 35.47 -10.99
N GLY A 54 -24.20 34.44 -10.20
CA GLY A 54 -24.91 33.25 -10.66
C GLY A 54 -25.01 32.13 -9.63
N ILE A 55 -25.88 32.36 -8.64
CA ILE A 55 -26.34 31.42 -7.60
C ILE A 55 -26.94 30.13 -8.21
N ALA A 56 -26.92 29.09 -7.38
CA ALA A 56 -27.83 27.94 -7.36
C ALA A 56 -27.58 26.78 -8.34
N ALA A 57 -26.88 25.77 -7.83
CA ALA A 57 -27.48 24.44 -7.72
C ALA A 57 -26.84 23.73 -6.53
N SER A 58 -27.58 23.74 -5.42
CA SER A 58 -27.39 22.79 -4.33
C SER A 58 -27.65 21.40 -4.90
N ASN A 59 -26.64 20.81 -5.52
CA ASN A 59 -26.59 19.35 -5.64
C ASN A 59 -26.24 18.82 -4.26
N SER A 60 -27.24 18.84 -3.37
CA SER A 60 -27.38 17.85 -2.30
C SER A 60 -27.69 16.51 -2.95
N SER A 61 -26.82 16.05 -3.85
CA SER A 61 -26.59 14.64 -4.02
C SER A 61 -25.89 14.23 -2.74
N SER A 62 -26.68 13.81 -1.74
CA SER A 62 -26.18 12.93 -0.68
C SER A 62 -25.69 11.66 -1.36
N ALA A 63 -24.52 11.74 -1.98
CA ALA A 63 -23.60 10.63 -2.04
C ALA A 63 -23.25 10.38 -0.58
N THR A 64 -24.04 9.52 0.06
CA THR A 64 -23.83 9.13 1.44
C THR A 64 -22.40 8.64 1.56
N ALA A 65 -21.56 9.47 2.17
CA ALA A 65 -20.17 9.11 2.40
C ALA A 65 -20.16 7.78 3.17
N PRO A 66 -19.34 6.80 2.75
CA PRO A 66 -19.27 5.52 3.45
C PRO A 66 -18.92 5.77 4.92
N ARG A 67 -19.70 5.18 5.84
CA ARG A 67 -19.42 5.25 7.28
C ARG A 67 -18.27 4.30 7.57
N ILE A 68 -17.06 4.84 7.62
CA ILE A 68 -15.84 4.07 7.89
C ILE A 68 -15.76 3.82 9.40
N LYS A 69 -15.39 2.59 9.79
CA LYS A 69 -15.10 2.19 11.18
C LYS A 69 -14.01 3.09 11.76
N GLU A 70 -14.12 3.42 13.03
CA GLU A 70 -13.09 4.20 13.73
C GLU A 70 -12.04 3.27 14.36
N GLY A 71 -10.85 3.80 14.61
CA GLY A 71 -9.76 3.09 15.27
C GLY A 71 -8.87 2.26 14.35
N ILE A 72 -8.16 1.32 14.97
CA ILE A 72 -7.11 0.49 14.36
C ILE A 72 -7.72 -0.88 14.00
N PRO A 73 -7.46 -1.43 12.80
CA PRO A 73 -7.93 -2.76 12.45
C PRO A 73 -7.26 -3.84 13.30
N ASP A 74 -8.06 -4.80 13.74
CA ASP A 74 -7.58 -5.97 14.48
C ASP A 74 -6.85 -6.94 13.57
N ASN A 75 -5.98 -7.77 14.18
CA ASN A 75 -5.19 -8.73 13.43
C ASN A 75 -6.07 -9.76 12.69
N TYR A 76 -7.26 -10.06 13.23
CA TYR A 76 -8.25 -10.90 12.56
C TYR A 76 -8.73 -10.27 11.25
N VAL A 77 -9.09 -8.98 11.26
CA VAL A 77 -9.51 -8.23 10.06
C VAL A 77 -8.39 -8.16 9.04
N LEU A 78 -7.15 -7.96 9.48
CA LEU A 78 -5.98 -7.96 8.58
C LEU A 78 -5.72 -9.34 7.96
N SER A 79 -5.99 -10.41 8.69
CA SER A 79 -5.88 -11.79 8.20
C SER A 79 -6.94 -12.07 7.13
N GLU A 80 -8.21 -11.75 7.38
CA GLU A 80 -9.26 -11.90 6.37
C GLU A 80 -9.01 -11.04 5.14
N LEU A 81 -8.53 -9.81 5.33
CA LEU A 81 -8.16 -8.94 4.22
C LEU A 81 -7.02 -9.56 3.40
N ALA A 82 -5.97 -10.10 4.03
CA ALA A 82 -4.85 -10.72 3.32
C ALA A 82 -5.27 -11.88 2.40
N ASP A 83 -6.28 -12.66 2.81
CA ASP A 83 -6.87 -13.73 2.00
C ASP A 83 -7.62 -13.17 0.78
N ASP A 84 -8.26 -12.00 0.91
CA ASP A 84 -8.97 -11.34 -0.19
C ASP A 84 -8.04 -10.54 -1.14
N VAL A 85 -6.84 -10.12 -0.71
CA VAL A 85 -5.88 -9.32 -1.53
C VAL A 85 -4.73 -10.16 -2.15
N MET A 86 -4.93 -11.47 -2.31
CA MET A 86 -3.91 -12.38 -2.86
C MET A 86 -3.39 -11.96 -4.26
N GLY A 87 -2.11 -12.26 -4.54
CA GLY A 87 -1.50 -12.07 -5.87
C GLY A 87 -0.62 -10.82 -5.99
N THR A 88 -0.78 -10.00 -7.03
CA THR A 88 0.06 -8.80 -7.27
C THR A 88 -0.49 -7.52 -6.63
N SER A 89 -1.72 -7.58 -6.10
CA SER A 89 -2.44 -6.48 -5.47
C SER A 89 -1.87 -6.11 -4.09
N TRP A 90 -1.36 -7.07 -3.32
CA TRP A 90 -0.78 -6.77 -1.99
C TRP A 90 0.44 -5.84 -2.08
N LYS A 91 1.30 -5.97 -3.10
CA LYS A 91 2.44 -5.05 -3.31
C LYS A 91 1.99 -3.64 -3.66
N LYS A 92 0.95 -3.51 -4.49
CA LYS A 92 0.34 -2.21 -4.80
C LYS A 92 -0.24 -1.58 -3.53
N LEU A 93 -0.95 -2.36 -2.73
CA LEU A 93 -1.54 -1.92 -1.47
C LEU A 93 -0.45 -1.43 -0.51
N ALA A 94 0.64 -2.20 -0.37
CA ALA A 94 1.76 -1.85 0.48
C ALA A 94 2.42 -0.52 0.10
N ARG A 95 2.59 -0.26 -1.20
CA ARG A 95 3.10 1.03 -1.70
C ARG A 95 2.14 2.18 -1.37
N MET A 96 0.83 1.96 -1.43
CA MET A 96 -0.16 2.96 -0.98
C MET A 96 -0.12 3.19 0.53
N LEU A 97 0.17 2.14 1.30
CA LEU A 97 0.38 2.18 2.74
C LEU A 97 1.79 2.69 3.14
N LYS A 98 2.61 3.08 2.16
CA LYS A 98 3.99 3.57 2.33
C LYS A 98 4.92 2.59 3.06
N VAL A 99 4.69 1.28 2.89
CA VAL A 99 5.64 0.25 3.31
C VAL A 99 6.89 0.35 2.43
N GLN A 100 8.07 0.27 3.04
CA GLN A 100 9.33 0.45 2.33
C GLN A 100 9.59 -0.71 1.34
N GLU A 101 10.08 -0.39 0.14
CA GLU A 101 10.36 -1.40 -0.91
C GLU A 101 11.35 -2.50 -0.44
N PRO A 102 12.42 -2.22 0.32
CA PRO A 102 13.29 -3.28 0.86
C PRO A 102 12.53 -4.30 1.71
N LYS A 103 11.54 -3.84 2.49
CA LYS A 103 10.69 -4.73 3.29
C LYS A 103 9.79 -5.59 2.42
N LEU A 104 9.28 -5.03 1.32
CA LEU A 104 8.49 -5.76 0.33
C LEU A 104 9.29 -6.87 -0.35
N THR A 105 10.50 -6.56 -0.81
CA THR A 105 11.41 -7.56 -1.40
C THR A 105 11.77 -8.64 -0.40
N GLN A 106 11.99 -8.27 0.87
CA GLN A 106 12.25 -9.25 1.93
C GLN A 106 11.05 -10.19 2.11
N LEU A 107 9.83 -9.65 2.25
CA LEU A 107 8.62 -10.48 2.41
C LEU A 107 8.36 -11.37 1.19
N GLU A 108 8.62 -10.84 -0.01
CA GLU A 108 8.50 -11.60 -1.25
C GLU A 108 9.45 -12.81 -1.27
N LYS A 109 10.69 -12.65 -0.78
CA LYS A 109 11.68 -13.72 -0.67
C LYS A 109 11.37 -14.69 0.47
N ASP A 110 11.05 -14.19 1.65
CA ASP A 110 10.83 -14.97 2.87
C ASP A 110 9.59 -15.87 2.74
N TYR A 111 8.58 -15.44 1.97
CA TYR A 111 7.29 -16.12 1.80
C TYR A 111 6.93 -16.33 0.33
N ALA A 112 7.90 -16.68 -0.52
CA ALA A 112 7.72 -16.75 -1.97
C ALA A 112 6.60 -17.69 -2.46
N GLN A 113 6.22 -18.70 -1.66
CA GLN A 113 5.17 -19.66 -1.99
C GLN A 113 3.83 -19.36 -1.30
N ASP A 114 3.77 -18.34 -0.43
CA ASP A 114 2.60 -18.05 0.39
C ASP A 114 2.23 -16.56 0.27
N THR A 115 1.43 -16.25 -0.75
CA THR A 115 0.96 -14.88 -0.99
C THR A 115 0.07 -14.35 0.11
N TYR A 116 -0.63 -15.24 0.84
CA TYR A 116 -1.41 -14.87 2.01
C TYR A 116 -0.48 -14.36 3.11
N GLU A 117 0.58 -15.12 3.43
CA GLU A 117 1.53 -14.75 4.48
C GLU A 117 2.30 -13.48 4.11
N GLN A 118 2.67 -13.29 2.83
CA GLN A 118 3.22 -12.04 2.32
C GLN A 118 2.32 -10.84 2.63
N ALA A 119 1.05 -10.93 2.24
CA ALA A 119 0.07 -9.86 2.42
C ALA A 119 -0.19 -9.61 3.91
N PHE A 120 -0.38 -10.67 4.71
CA PHE A 120 -0.65 -10.57 6.13
C PHE A 120 0.52 -9.95 6.90
N LYS A 121 1.76 -10.39 6.64
CA LYS A 121 2.96 -9.82 7.27
C LYS A 121 3.21 -8.38 6.86
N MET A 122 2.89 -8.03 5.62
CA MET A 122 2.95 -6.64 5.16
C MET A 122 1.94 -5.76 5.91
N LEU A 123 0.69 -6.20 6.03
CA LEU A 123 -0.36 -5.47 6.76
C LEU A 123 -0.02 -5.34 8.25
N LEU A 124 0.52 -6.40 8.86
CA LEU A 124 0.97 -6.36 10.24
C LEU A 124 2.13 -5.36 10.42
N HIS A 125 3.10 -5.38 9.51
CA HIS A 125 4.22 -4.44 9.54
C HIS A 125 3.76 -2.98 9.36
N TRP A 126 2.80 -2.73 8.46
CA TRP A 126 2.17 -1.41 8.32
C TRP A 126 1.51 -0.95 9.62
N LYS A 127 0.75 -1.83 10.27
CA LYS A 127 0.10 -1.55 11.56
C LYS A 127 1.13 -1.23 12.66
N GLU A 128 2.17 -2.05 12.78
CA GLU A 128 3.23 -1.88 13.77
C GLU A 128 4.04 -0.59 13.53
N SER A 129 4.34 -0.26 12.27
CA SER A 129 5.15 0.92 11.92
C SER A 129 4.40 2.23 12.16
N ASN A 130 3.07 2.21 12.04
CA ASN A 130 2.23 3.40 12.19
C ASN A 130 1.53 3.49 13.55
N ALA A 131 1.59 2.44 14.38
CA ALA A 131 0.96 2.36 15.70
C ALA A 131 -0.47 2.91 15.69
N ASP A 132 -0.74 3.98 16.43
CA ASP A 132 -2.07 4.61 16.54
C ASP A 132 -2.56 5.27 15.26
N ALA A 133 -1.66 5.58 14.32
CA ALA A 133 -2.00 6.14 13.03
C ALA A 133 -2.47 5.08 12.02
N ALA A 134 -2.34 3.78 12.31
CA ALA A 134 -2.77 2.68 11.45
C ALA A 134 -4.31 2.53 11.44
N THR A 135 -5.03 3.56 11.01
CA THR A 135 -6.49 3.59 11.11
C THR A 135 -7.20 2.93 9.92
N TYR A 136 -8.45 2.52 10.15
CA TYR A 136 -9.36 2.07 9.08
C TYR A 136 -9.51 3.10 7.95
N GLN A 137 -9.36 4.40 8.21
CA GLN A 137 -9.43 5.42 7.17
C GLN A 137 -8.26 5.34 6.19
N ILE A 138 -7.03 5.15 6.69
CA ILE A 138 -5.86 4.98 5.83
C ILE A 138 -5.99 3.69 5.02
N LEU A 139 -6.43 2.61 5.67
CA LEU A 139 -6.65 1.33 5.01
C LEU A 139 -7.71 1.42 3.91
N PHE A 140 -8.85 2.06 4.20
CA PHE A 140 -9.92 2.29 3.24
C PHE A 140 -9.43 3.06 2.01
N ASN A 141 -8.72 4.19 2.23
CA ASN A 141 -8.19 5.01 1.14
C ASN A 141 -7.13 4.28 0.31
N ALA A 142 -6.31 3.45 0.95
CA ALA A 142 -5.32 2.65 0.24
C ALA A 142 -6.01 1.58 -0.63
N LEU A 143 -7.03 0.89 -0.11
CA LEU A 143 -7.78 -0.13 -0.82
C LEU A 143 -8.59 0.45 -2.00
N THR A 144 -9.19 1.63 -1.86
CA THR A 144 -9.91 2.28 -2.97
C THR A 144 -8.98 2.68 -4.11
N LYS A 145 -7.73 3.04 -3.80
CA LYS A 145 -6.71 3.41 -4.80
C LYS A 145 -6.13 2.23 -5.58
N VAL A 146 -6.18 1.02 -5.05
CA VAL A 146 -5.67 -0.20 -5.72
C VAL A 146 -6.79 -0.99 -6.41
N ASP A 147 -7.90 -0.32 -6.75
CA ASP A 147 -9.10 -0.90 -7.35
C ASP A 147 -9.80 -1.98 -6.49
N CYS A 148 -9.44 -2.07 -5.20
CA CYS A 148 -10.06 -2.97 -4.22
C CYS A 148 -11.20 -2.26 -3.45
N SER A 149 -11.97 -1.41 -4.12
CA SER A 149 -13.04 -0.61 -3.50
C SER A 149 -14.15 -1.46 -2.88
N SER A 150 -14.42 -2.65 -3.42
CA SER A 150 -15.35 -3.63 -2.83
C SER A 150 -14.86 -4.16 -1.49
N LEU A 151 -13.57 -4.51 -1.40
CA LEU A 151 -12.93 -4.94 -0.15
C LEU A 151 -12.87 -3.81 0.87
N ALA A 152 -12.57 -2.58 0.41
CA ALA A 152 -12.58 -1.39 1.27
C ALA A 152 -13.92 -1.24 1.99
N LYS A 153 -15.04 -1.37 1.26
CA LYS A 153 -16.39 -1.31 1.85
C LYS A 153 -16.65 -2.47 2.81
N LYS A 154 -16.33 -3.70 2.40
CA LYS A 154 -16.55 -4.91 3.20
C LYS A 154 -15.83 -4.86 4.56
N PHE A 155 -14.56 -4.47 4.56
CA PHE A 155 -13.73 -4.54 5.77
C PHE A 155 -13.74 -3.24 6.59
N CYS A 156 -13.77 -2.09 5.94
CA CYS A 156 -13.59 -0.80 6.62
C CYS A 156 -14.89 -0.04 6.87
N CYS A 157 -16.01 -0.36 6.24
CA CYS A 157 -17.28 0.32 6.49
C CYS A 157 -18.17 -0.47 7.46
N PHE A 158 -19.07 0.23 8.12
CA PHE A 158 -20.23 -0.41 8.76
C PHE A 158 -21.16 -0.98 7.67
N GLU A 159 -21.68 -2.19 7.92
CA GLU A 159 -22.77 -2.78 7.15
C GLU A 159 -24.08 -2.00 7.34
#